data_AF-F6H0F8-F1
#
_entry.id   AF-F6H0F8-F1
#
_cell.length_a   1.000
_cell.length_b   1.000
_cell.length_c   1.000
_cell.angle_alpha   90.00
_cell.angle_beta   90.00
_cell.angle_gamma   90.00
#
_symmetry.space_group_name_H-M   'P 1'
#
loop_
_entity.id
_entity.type
_entity.pdbx_description
1 polymer ?
#
loop_
_entity_poly.entity_id
_entity_poly.type
_entity_poly.pdbx_seq_one_letter_code
_entity_poly.pdbx_strand_id
1 'polypeptide(L)'
;MIGVGFHDCNESKDALRINHVARRISWLRRLPRGVRSQYGESIERMSIEEFELGKKWLSETFYLIRCENDSLPNIKWVLDLAKAAVLRHGVRGLVIDPYNELDHQRPANQTETEYVSQMLTIIKRFAQHHSCHVWFVAHPRQLHHWDGGPPNMYDISGSAHFINKCDNGIVIHRNRNPDAGPVDQVQVCVRKVRNKVIGTTGDAFLSYDRITGVYTDVDETSGK
;
A
#
# COMPACT_ATOMS: atom_id res chain seq x y z
N MET A 1 0.00 -5.26 -7.52
CA MET A 1 0.51 -3.94 -7.04
C MET A 1 1.83 -4.17 -6.34
N ILE A 2 2.68 -3.16 -6.25
CA ILE A 2 3.98 -3.27 -5.61
C ILE A 2 4.09 -2.19 -4.53
N GLY A 3 4.19 -2.61 -3.27
CA GLY A 3 4.41 -1.76 -2.10
C GLY A 3 5.89 -1.50 -1.88
N VAL A 4 6.28 -0.22 -1.79
CA VAL A 4 7.65 0.20 -1.57
C VAL A 4 7.72 0.98 -0.25
N GLY A 5 8.47 0.47 0.72
CA GLY A 5 8.54 1.01 2.08
C GLY A 5 9.87 1.67 2.43
N PHE A 6 9.80 2.77 3.16
CA PHE A 6 10.93 3.50 3.75
C PHE A 6 10.73 3.64 5.25
N HIS A 7 11.77 3.40 6.05
CA HIS A 7 11.70 3.47 7.51
C HIS A 7 12.94 4.09 8.13
N ASP A 8 12.79 4.53 9.38
CA ASP A 8 13.92 4.91 10.24
C ASP A 8 14.53 3.65 10.87
N CYS A 9 15.84 3.44 10.70
CA CYS A 9 16.57 2.30 11.26
C CYS A 9 16.93 2.49 12.74
N ASN A 10 16.86 3.70 13.31
CA ASN A 10 17.35 3.99 14.65
C ASN A 10 16.34 3.69 15.79
N GLU A 11 15.06 3.46 15.47
CA GLU A 11 14.02 3.13 16.45
C GLU A 11 13.26 1.85 16.05
N SER A 12 13.95 0.71 15.99
CA SER A 12 13.28 -0.59 15.83
C SER A 12 12.67 -1.05 17.17
N LYS A 13 11.47 -0.58 17.50
CA LYS A 13 10.57 -1.29 18.44
C LYS A 13 9.17 -1.54 17.88
N ASP A 14 8.71 -0.76 16.91
CA ASP A 14 7.40 -0.97 16.29
C ASP A 14 7.56 -1.44 14.85
N ALA A 15 7.96 -2.71 14.69
CA ALA A 15 7.77 -3.41 13.43
C ALA A 15 6.26 -3.53 13.19
N LEU A 16 5.71 -2.64 12.36
CA LEU A 16 4.36 -2.70 11.83
C LEU A 16 4.08 -4.12 11.34
N ARG A 17 3.33 -4.90 12.12
CA ARG A 17 2.78 -6.17 11.68
C ARG A 17 1.87 -5.88 10.48
N ILE A 18 2.33 -6.27 9.29
CA ILE A 18 1.63 -6.08 8.00
C ILE A 18 0.17 -6.58 8.08
N ASN A 19 -0.11 -7.58 8.93
CA ASN A 19 -1.45 -8.11 9.17
C ASN A 19 -2.46 -7.08 9.75
N HIS A 20 -2.00 -6.02 10.42
CA HIS A 20 -2.91 -5.01 11.01
C HIS A 20 -3.42 -3.97 10.00
N VAL A 21 -2.65 -3.65 8.95
CA VAL A 21 -3.04 -2.65 7.95
C VAL A 21 -3.98 -3.27 6.90
N ALA A 22 -3.72 -4.50 6.47
CA ALA A 22 -4.54 -5.21 5.49
C ALA A 22 -5.97 -5.50 6.00
N ARG A 23 -6.12 -5.87 7.28
CA ARG A 23 -7.44 -6.11 7.89
C ARG A 23 -8.30 -4.84 8.03
N ARG A 24 -7.71 -3.64 7.94
CA ARG A 24 -8.38 -2.37 8.27
C ARG A 24 -8.72 -1.47 7.09
N ILE A 25 -8.01 -1.57 5.96
CA ILE A 25 -8.40 -0.89 4.69
C ILE A 25 -9.72 -1.46 4.12
N SER A 26 -10.06 -2.70 4.47
CA SER A 26 -11.35 -3.35 4.20
C SER A 26 -12.58 -2.49 4.57
N TRP A 27 -12.50 -1.70 5.64
CA TRP A 27 -13.62 -0.88 6.15
C TRP A 27 -14.06 0.22 5.17
N LEU A 28 -13.18 0.68 4.27
CA LEU A 28 -13.47 1.77 3.33
C LEU A 28 -14.35 1.36 2.15
N ARG A 29 -14.59 0.05 1.93
CA ARG A 29 -15.34 -0.46 0.76
C ARG A 29 -16.77 -0.91 1.03
N ARG A 30 -17.26 -0.87 2.27
CA ARG A 30 -18.66 -1.16 2.59
C ARG A 30 -19.49 0.10 2.30
N LEU A 31 -19.83 0.28 1.02
CA LEU A 31 -20.52 1.48 0.49
C LEU A 31 -21.89 1.68 1.18
N PRO A 32 -22.14 2.83 1.81
CA PRO A 32 -23.49 3.20 2.20
C PRO A 32 -24.21 3.71 0.93
N ARG A 33 -25.04 2.83 0.38
CA ARG A 33 -26.01 3.00 -0.73
C ARG A 33 -25.57 2.50 -2.11
N GLY A 34 -26.35 1.56 -2.63
CA GLY A 34 -26.73 1.56 -4.05
C GLY A 34 -25.93 0.72 -5.04
N VAL A 35 -25.17 -0.30 -4.64
CA VAL A 35 -24.57 -1.24 -5.61
C VAL A 35 -25.28 -2.59 -5.53
N ARG A 36 -26.02 -2.96 -6.59
CA ARG A 36 -26.45 -4.34 -6.83
C ARG A 36 -25.21 -5.16 -7.18
N SER A 37 -24.85 -6.12 -6.33
CA SER A 37 -23.98 -7.23 -6.74
C SER A 37 -24.64 -7.96 -7.92
N GLN A 38 -23.86 -8.29 -8.95
CA GLN A 38 -24.29 -9.16 -10.07
C GLN A 38 -24.57 -10.60 -9.64
N TYR A 39 -24.24 -10.96 -8.39
CA TYR A 39 -24.52 -12.27 -7.80
C TYR A 39 -25.55 -12.07 -6.69
N GLY A 40 -26.78 -12.53 -6.97
CA GLY A 40 -28.01 -12.28 -6.21
C GLY A 40 -28.11 -13.01 -4.86
N GLU A 41 -27.06 -13.01 -4.04
CA GLU A 41 -27.14 -13.47 -2.66
C GLU A 41 -27.43 -12.30 -1.71
N SER A 42 -28.42 -12.46 -0.84
CA SER A 42 -28.77 -11.46 0.17
C SER A 42 -27.73 -11.48 1.28
N ILE A 43 -26.72 -10.63 1.16
CA ILE A 43 -25.67 -10.51 2.18
C ILE A 43 -26.19 -9.68 3.35
N GLU A 44 -25.85 -10.12 4.56
CA GLU A 44 -26.13 -9.39 5.78
C GLU A 44 -25.42 -8.03 5.77
N ARG A 45 -26.23 -6.97 5.85
CA ARG A 45 -25.74 -5.60 5.93
C ARG A 45 -25.24 -5.34 7.35
N MET A 46 -24.22 -4.48 7.46
CA MET A 46 -23.84 -3.96 8.77
C MET A 46 -25.03 -3.23 9.42
N SER A 47 -25.12 -3.34 10.73
CA SER A 47 -26.03 -2.53 11.53
C SER A 47 -25.64 -1.05 11.47
N ILE A 48 -26.59 -0.17 11.84
CA ILE A 48 -26.34 1.28 11.88
C ILE A 48 -25.30 1.59 12.97
N GLU A 49 -25.33 0.85 14.06
CA GLU A 49 -24.43 0.96 15.19
C GLU A 49 -22.99 0.60 14.79
N GLU A 50 -22.80 -0.50 14.05
CA GLU A 50 -21.48 -0.87 13.52
C GLU A 50 -20.94 0.16 12.52
N PHE A 51 -21.82 0.74 11.70
CA PHE A 51 -21.44 1.78 10.76
C PHE A 51 -20.92 3.04 11.46
N GLU A 52 -21.65 3.56 12.46
CA GLU A 52 -21.25 4.75 13.19
C GLU A 52 -19.97 4.51 14.01
N LEU A 53 -19.84 3.33 14.63
CA LEU A 53 -18.61 2.94 15.33
C LEU A 53 -17.41 2.88 14.38
N GLY A 54 -17.57 2.27 13.20
CA GLY A 54 -16.53 2.21 12.17
C GLY A 54 -16.12 3.59 11.67
N LYS A 55 -17.09 4.48 11.45
CA LYS A 55 -16.84 5.86 11.00
C LYS A 55 -16.06 6.66 12.04
N LYS A 56 -16.45 6.56 13.32
CA LYS A 56 -15.73 7.21 14.42
C LYS A 56 -14.29 6.71 14.49
N TRP A 57 -14.10 5.39 14.48
CA TRP A 57 -12.77 4.77 14.51
C TRP A 57 -11.88 5.24 13.33
N LEU A 58 -12.44 5.35 12.12
CA LEU A 58 -11.72 5.87 10.95
C LEU A 58 -11.24 7.31 11.17
N SER A 59 -12.11 8.18 11.69
CA SER A 59 -11.78 9.60 11.93
C SER A 59 -10.72 9.81 13.01
N GLU A 60 -10.64 8.90 13.99
CA GLU A 60 -9.64 8.95 15.06
C GLU A 60 -8.30 8.32 14.65
N THR A 61 -8.30 7.43 13.67
CA THR A 61 -7.11 6.66 13.28
C THR A 61 -6.40 7.22 12.05
N PHE A 62 -7.15 7.75 11.07
CA PHE A 62 -6.59 8.16 9.79
C PHE A 62 -6.76 9.66 9.54
N TYR A 63 -5.65 10.28 9.14
CA TYR A 63 -5.63 11.64 8.63
C TYR A 63 -5.57 11.59 7.11
N LEU A 64 -6.69 11.88 6.45
CA LEU A 64 -6.77 11.90 4.99
C LEU A 64 -6.26 13.23 4.46
N ILE A 65 -5.22 13.19 3.64
CA ILE A 65 -4.74 14.34 2.86
C ILE A 65 -5.39 14.26 1.48
N ARG A 66 -6.22 15.25 1.14
CA ARG A 66 -6.86 15.36 -0.17
C ARG A 66 -6.45 16.67 -0.82
N CYS A 67 -6.12 16.63 -2.11
CA CYS A 67 -5.94 17.84 -2.90
C CYS A 67 -7.31 18.22 -3.46
N GLU A 68 -7.84 19.38 -3.05
CA GLU A 68 -9.18 19.86 -3.46
C GLU A 68 -9.14 20.73 -4.74
N ASN A 69 -7.93 21.11 -5.19
CA ASN A 69 -7.75 21.98 -6.34
C ASN A 69 -7.52 21.16 -7.63
N ASP A 70 -7.81 21.75 -8.80
CA ASP A 70 -7.53 21.20 -10.14
C ASP A 70 -6.03 20.96 -10.45
N SER A 71 -5.15 21.17 -9.47
CA SER A 71 -3.70 20.97 -9.59
C SER A 71 -3.27 19.66 -8.96
N LEU A 72 -2.47 18.87 -9.68
CA LEU A 72 -1.86 17.65 -9.14
C LEU A 72 -0.91 18.00 -7.96
N PRO A 73 -0.95 17.25 -6.84
CA PRO A 73 -0.07 17.51 -5.72
C PRO A 73 1.36 17.05 -6.04
N ASN A 74 2.35 17.95 -5.87
CA ASN A 74 3.75 17.55 -5.92
C ASN A 74 4.18 16.90 -4.59
N ILE A 75 5.27 16.13 -4.62
CA ILE A 75 5.74 15.40 -3.44
C ILE A 75 6.09 16.31 -2.26
N LYS A 76 6.63 17.51 -2.51
CA LYS A 76 7.03 18.43 -1.45
C LYS A 76 5.80 18.89 -0.66
N TRP A 77 4.73 19.23 -1.34
CA TRP A 77 3.45 19.60 -0.71
C TRP A 77 2.91 18.46 0.16
N VAL A 78 2.93 17.22 -0.34
CA VAL A 78 2.51 16.03 0.43
C VAL A 78 3.34 15.89 1.70
N LEU A 79 4.67 16.01 1.61
CA LEU A 79 5.56 15.89 2.76
C LEU A 79 5.42 17.05 3.76
N ASP A 80 5.13 18.26 3.29
CA ASP A 80 4.88 19.42 4.16
C ASP A 80 3.60 19.22 4.99
N LEU A 81 2.53 18.68 4.38
CA LEU A 81 1.31 18.30 5.11
C LEU A 81 1.53 17.10 6.04
N ALA A 82 2.24 16.08 5.58
CA ALA A 82 2.58 14.92 6.41
C ALA A 82 3.42 15.35 7.62
N LYS A 83 4.37 16.28 7.44
CA LYS A 83 5.14 16.87 8.54
C LYS A 83 4.23 17.53 9.57
N ALA A 84 3.24 18.32 9.13
CA ALA A 84 2.27 18.93 10.04
C ALA A 84 1.46 17.87 10.80
N ALA A 85 1.04 16.79 10.14
CA ALA A 85 0.34 15.68 10.77
C ALA A 85 1.20 14.92 11.80
N VAL A 86 2.47 14.66 11.48
CA VAL A 86 3.43 14.05 12.42
C VAL A 86 3.58 14.92 13.66
N LEU A 87 3.83 16.22 13.49
CA LEU A 87 4.10 17.13 14.60
C LEU A 87 2.87 17.43 15.48
N ARG A 88 1.67 17.49 14.89
CA ARG A 88 0.44 17.84 15.61
C ARG A 88 -0.29 16.63 16.19
N HIS A 89 -0.24 15.50 15.49
CA HIS A 89 -1.06 14.33 15.80
C HIS A 89 -0.23 13.07 16.08
N GLY A 90 1.10 13.14 16.03
CA GLY A 90 1.96 11.99 16.31
C GLY A 90 1.87 10.89 15.26
N VAL A 91 1.46 11.21 14.03
CA VAL A 91 1.36 10.23 12.92
C VAL A 91 2.73 9.60 12.68
N ARG A 92 2.77 8.26 12.63
CA ARG A 92 4.00 7.46 12.37
C ARG A 92 3.96 6.69 11.06
N GLY A 93 2.89 6.84 10.28
CA GLY A 93 2.72 6.17 8.99
C GLY A 93 2.16 7.12 7.94
N LEU A 94 2.77 7.13 6.75
CA LEU A 94 2.30 7.84 5.56
C LEU A 94 2.12 6.82 4.42
N VAL A 95 0.95 6.82 3.79
CA VAL A 95 0.68 6.00 2.61
C VAL A 95 0.40 6.93 1.43
N ILE A 96 1.15 6.75 0.34
CA ILE A 96 0.96 7.47 -0.92
C ILE A 96 0.49 6.46 -1.96
N ASP A 97 -0.79 6.55 -2.33
CA ASP A 97 -1.48 5.59 -3.21
C ASP A 97 -2.44 6.32 -4.17
N PRO A 98 -2.20 6.29 -5.51
CA PRO A 98 -1.03 5.75 -6.22
C PRO A 98 0.07 6.82 -6.39
N TYR A 99 1.35 6.42 -6.43
CA TYR A 99 2.44 7.42 -6.60
C TYR A 99 2.44 8.13 -7.97
N ASN A 100 1.83 7.50 -8.98
CA ASN A 100 1.77 8.01 -10.35
C ASN A 100 0.87 9.25 -10.49
N GLU A 101 0.00 9.53 -9.52
CA GLU A 101 -0.87 10.71 -9.53
C GLU A 101 -0.16 11.98 -8.99
N LEU A 102 1.07 11.85 -8.50
CA LEU A 102 1.86 13.02 -8.10
C LEU A 102 2.28 13.84 -9.32
N ASP A 103 2.18 15.17 -9.22
CA ASP A 103 2.67 16.05 -10.28
C ASP A 103 4.17 15.85 -10.46
N HIS A 104 4.56 15.39 -11.64
CA HIS A 104 5.95 15.23 -12.03
C HIS A 104 6.37 16.49 -12.81
N GLN A 105 6.50 17.61 -12.10
CA GLN A 105 7.07 18.85 -12.65
C GLN A 105 8.56 18.65 -12.91
N ARG A 106 8.86 17.92 -13.97
CA ARG A 106 10.19 17.52 -14.37
C ARG A 106 10.77 18.60 -15.27
N PRO A 107 11.93 19.20 -14.91
CA PRO A 107 12.67 20.08 -15.82
C PRO A 107 12.96 19.37 -17.15
N ALA A 108 12.96 20.11 -18.26
CA ALA A 108 13.13 19.54 -19.60
C ALA A 108 14.43 18.73 -19.78
N ASN A 109 15.45 19.02 -18.97
CA ASN A 109 16.76 18.37 -18.99
C ASN A 109 16.92 17.22 -17.99
N GLN A 110 15.88 16.86 -17.23
CA GLN A 110 15.94 15.77 -16.24
C GLN A 110 15.20 14.55 -16.77
N THR A 111 15.78 13.36 -16.72
CA THR A 111 15.10 12.09 -17.06
C THR A 111 14.10 11.65 -15.98
N GLU A 112 13.09 10.86 -16.35
CA GLU A 112 12.12 10.31 -15.37
C GLU A 112 12.82 9.52 -14.26
N THR A 113 13.82 8.70 -14.63
CA THR A 113 14.61 7.92 -13.68
C THR A 113 15.38 8.81 -12.68
N GLU A 114 15.98 9.91 -13.13
CA GLU A 114 16.65 10.87 -12.24
C GLU A 114 15.65 11.56 -11.30
N TYR A 115 14.50 11.97 -11.83
CA TYR A 115 13.43 12.58 -11.04
C TYR A 115 12.95 11.63 -9.93
N VAL A 116 12.61 10.40 -10.28
CA VAL A 116 12.18 9.38 -9.32
C VAL A 116 13.28 9.12 -8.30
N SER A 117 14.55 9.03 -8.72
CA SER A 117 15.69 8.87 -7.82
C SER A 117 15.79 9.99 -6.78
N GLN A 118 15.59 11.25 -7.18
CA GLN A 118 15.63 12.42 -6.29
C GLN A 118 14.43 12.41 -5.34
N MET A 119 13.22 12.21 -5.86
CA MET A 119 11.99 12.10 -5.08
C MET A 119 12.12 11.05 -3.96
N LEU A 120 12.56 9.83 -4.31
CA LEU A 120 12.75 8.75 -3.34
C LEU A 120 13.81 9.10 -2.27
N THR A 121 14.80 9.92 -2.61
CA THR A 121 15.82 10.37 -1.64
C THR A 121 15.23 11.34 -0.63
N ILE A 122 14.43 12.30 -1.09
CA ILE A 122 13.75 13.28 -0.23
C ILE A 122 12.82 12.54 0.75
N ILE A 123 12.09 11.54 0.26
CA ILE A 123 11.15 10.76 1.07
C ILE A 123 11.85 9.88 2.08
N LYS A 124 12.94 9.21 1.67
CA LYS A 124 13.75 8.44 2.61
C LYS A 124 14.27 9.32 3.74
N ARG A 125 14.73 10.54 3.42
CA ARG A 125 15.15 11.52 4.43
C ARG A 125 14.00 11.95 5.33
N PHE A 126 12.81 12.18 4.78
CA PHE A 126 11.62 12.48 5.58
C PHE A 126 11.31 11.35 6.57
N ALA A 127 11.30 10.09 6.09
CA ALA A 127 11.02 8.92 6.90
C ALA A 127 11.98 8.82 8.09
N GLN A 128 13.28 9.04 7.85
CA GLN A 128 14.33 9.03 8.87
C GLN A 128 14.23 10.22 9.84
N HIS A 129 14.04 11.44 9.32
CA HIS A 129 14.05 12.65 10.13
C HIS A 129 12.81 12.77 11.06
N HIS A 130 11.69 12.22 10.62
CA HIS A 130 10.42 12.27 11.35
C HIS A 130 10.05 10.94 12.00
N SER A 131 10.96 9.97 11.97
CA SER A 131 10.76 8.59 12.40
C SER A 131 9.41 8.01 11.93
N CYS A 132 9.04 8.31 10.69
CA CYS A 132 7.73 7.99 10.10
C CYS A 132 7.92 6.94 9.00
N HIS A 133 7.11 5.89 9.02
CA HIS A 133 7.14 4.88 7.97
C HIS A 133 6.38 5.36 6.74
N VAL A 134 7.02 5.35 5.56
CA VAL A 134 6.40 5.80 4.32
C VAL A 134 6.20 4.63 3.36
N TRP A 135 4.96 4.40 2.95
CA TRP A 135 4.57 3.43 1.92
C TRP A 135 4.22 4.11 0.60
N PHE A 136 4.69 3.53 -0.49
CA PHE A 136 4.24 3.82 -1.84
C PHE A 136 3.53 2.63 -2.43
N VAL A 137 2.40 2.90 -3.10
CA VAL A 137 1.74 1.92 -3.97
C VAL A 137 2.12 2.22 -5.40
N ALA A 138 2.92 1.31 -5.96
CA ALA A 138 3.43 1.36 -7.32
C ALA A 138 2.76 0.33 -8.23
N HIS A 139 2.43 0.75 -9.44
CA HIS A 139 1.89 -0.13 -10.46
C HIS A 139 3.03 -0.74 -11.29
N PRO A 140 2.99 -2.06 -11.54
CA PRO A 140 3.88 -2.64 -12.52
C PRO A 140 3.55 -2.07 -13.91
N ARG A 141 4.55 -1.96 -14.77
CA ARG A 141 4.38 -1.69 -16.20
C ARG A 141 3.55 -2.80 -16.86
N GLN A 142 2.99 -2.51 -18.03
CA GLN A 142 2.34 -3.54 -18.82
C GLN A 142 3.35 -4.63 -19.22
N LEU A 143 3.07 -5.88 -18.86
CA LEU A 143 3.93 -7.02 -19.13
C LEU A 143 3.43 -7.71 -20.41
N HIS A 144 4.22 -7.66 -21.49
CA HIS A 144 3.83 -8.20 -22.80
C HIS A 144 3.85 -9.74 -22.88
N HIS A 145 4.58 -10.42 -21.99
CA HIS A 145 4.69 -11.88 -21.91
C HIS A 145 4.55 -12.36 -20.47
N TRP A 146 3.46 -11.96 -19.83
CA TRP A 146 3.21 -12.32 -18.44
C TRP A 146 2.78 -13.79 -18.32
N ASP A 147 3.43 -14.53 -17.43
CA ASP A 147 3.18 -15.95 -17.14
C ASP A 147 2.03 -16.18 -16.16
N GLY A 148 1.39 -15.11 -15.67
CA GLY A 148 0.35 -15.20 -14.65
C GLY A 148 0.88 -15.20 -13.21
N GLY A 149 2.20 -15.13 -13.02
CA GLY A 149 2.84 -15.10 -11.71
C GLY A 149 2.96 -13.70 -11.08
N PRO A 150 3.42 -13.61 -9.83
CA PRO A 150 3.69 -12.31 -9.21
C PRO A 150 4.74 -11.51 -10.02
N PRO A 151 4.50 -10.22 -10.32
CA PRO A 151 5.48 -9.40 -11.04
C PRO A 151 6.77 -9.22 -10.23
N ASN A 152 7.88 -9.00 -10.91
CA ASN A 152 9.12 -8.65 -10.24
C ASN A 152 9.07 -7.20 -9.74
N MET A 153 9.80 -6.89 -8.68
CA MET A 153 9.98 -5.51 -8.23
C MET A 153 10.63 -4.63 -9.32
N TYR A 154 11.40 -5.21 -10.27
CA TYR A 154 11.98 -4.48 -11.41
C TYR A 154 10.94 -4.12 -12.47
N ASP A 155 9.73 -4.64 -12.36
CA ASP A 155 8.63 -4.32 -13.28
C ASP A 155 7.86 -3.06 -12.86
N ILE A 156 8.25 -2.38 -11.78
CA ILE A 156 7.67 -1.07 -11.44
C ILE A 156 7.91 -0.08 -12.59
N SER A 157 6.87 0.65 -13.00
CA SER A 157 6.98 1.68 -14.03
C SER A 157 7.92 2.83 -13.61
N GLY A 158 8.56 3.47 -14.58
CA GLY A 158 9.33 4.70 -14.40
C GLY A 158 10.77 4.57 -13.89
N SER A 159 11.09 3.67 -12.95
CA SER A 159 12.50 3.54 -12.49
C SER A 159 12.85 2.26 -11.71
N ALA A 160 14.03 1.68 -11.98
CA ALA A 160 14.63 0.66 -11.12
C ALA A 160 15.07 1.20 -9.73
N HIS A 161 15.10 2.52 -9.54
CA HIS A 161 15.49 3.12 -8.26
C HIS A 161 14.54 2.81 -7.10
N PHE A 162 13.28 2.43 -7.38
CA PHE A 162 12.36 1.95 -6.35
C PHE A 162 12.98 0.80 -5.56
N ILE A 163 13.51 -0.21 -6.24
CA ILE A 163 14.22 -1.31 -5.57
C ILE A 163 15.48 -0.78 -4.92
N ASN A 164 16.32 -0.05 -5.64
CA ASN A 164 17.65 0.31 -5.14
C ASN A 164 17.59 1.11 -3.83
N LYS A 165 16.56 1.95 -3.64
CA LYS A 165 16.47 2.88 -2.52
C LYS A 165 15.55 2.42 -1.39
N CYS A 166 14.55 1.58 -1.68
CA CYS A 166 13.63 1.13 -0.64
C CYS A 166 14.30 0.27 0.42
N ASP A 167 13.64 0.21 1.57
CA ASP A 167 14.02 -0.67 2.66
C ASP A 167 13.20 -1.95 2.65
N ASN A 168 11.91 -1.84 2.32
CA ASN A 168 11.00 -2.96 2.13
C ASN A 168 10.40 -2.95 0.73
N GLY A 169 10.27 -4.12 0.13
CA GLY A 169 9.58 -4.33 -1.15
C GLY A 169 8.59 -5.48 -1.03
N ILE A 170 7.31 -5.18 -1.23
CA ILE A 170 6.22 -6.14 -1.15
C ILE A 170 5.50 -6.18 -2.49
N VAL A 171 5.25 -7.35 -3.04
CA VAL A 171 4.39 -7.52 -4.21
C VAL A 171 3.07 -8.14 -3.76
N ILE A 172 1.96 -7.52 -4.16
CA ILE A 172 0.62 -8.06 -3.94
C ILE A 172 0.14 -8.64 -5.27
N HIS A 173 0.00 -9.96 -5.30
CA HIS A 173 -0.41 -10.73 -6.46
C HIS A 173 -1.75 -11.43 -6.21
N ARG A 174 -2.62 -11.37 -7.21
CA ARG A 174 -3.93 -12.01 -7.19
C ARG A 174 -4.06 -12.88 -8.42
N ASN A 175 -4.28 -14.17 -8.22
CA ASN A 175 -4.57 -15.06 -9.32
C ASN A 175 -5.91 -14.69 -9.96
N ARG A 176 -5.93 -14.56 -11.29
CA ARG A 176 -7.13 -14.29 -12.09
C ARG A 176 -7.51 -15.46 -12.97
N ASN A 177 -6.68 -16.49 -13.05
CA ASN A 177 -6.92 -17.68 -13.84
C ASN A 177 -7.42 -18.83 -12.93
N PRO A 178 -8.69 -19.23 -13.01
CA PRO A 178 -9.23 -20.36 -12.23
C PRO A 178 -8.45 -21.66 -12.42
N ASP A 179 -7.87 -21.88 -13.61
CA ASP A 179 -7.13 -23.10 -13.93
C ASP A 179 -5.74 -23.12 -13.27
N ALA A 180 -5.23 -21.96 -12.85
CA ALA A 180 -3.92 -21.81 -12.21
C ALA A 180 -3.97 -21.89 -10.68
N GLY A 181 -5.17 -21.92 -10.08
CA GLY A 181 -5.36 -22.00 -8.62
C GLY A 181 -6.49 -21.14 -8.08
N PRO A 182 -6.61 -21.00 -6.74
CA PRO A 182 -7.69 -20.24 -6.11
C PRO A 182 -7.67 -18.76 -6.52
N VAL A 183 -8.83 -18.22 -6.93
CA VAL A 183 -9.00 -16.83 -7.43
C VAL A 183 -9.43 -15.84 -6.35
N ASP A 184 -9.74 -16.35 -5.17
CA ASP A 184 -10.01 -15.66 -3.92
C ASP A 184 -8.76 -15.54 -3.03
N GLN A 185 -7.68 -16.27 -3.36
CA GLN A 185 -6.42 -16.15 -2.64
C GLN A 185 -5.57 -14.98 -3.16
N VAL A 186 -4.89 -14.32 -2.23
CA VAL A 186 -3.99 -13.20 -2.47
C VAL A 186 -2.63 -13.53 -1.90
N GLN A 187 -1.62 -13.51 -2.76
CA GLN A 187 -0.23 -13.77 -2.40
C GLN A 187 0.46 -12.45 -2.04
N VAL A 188 0.96 -12.38 -0.80
CA VAL A 188 1.78 -11.28 -0.27
C VAL A 188 3.23 -11.71 -0.34
N CYS A 189 3.96 -11.11 -1.27
CA CYS A 189 5.31 -11.47 -1.64
C CYS A 189 6.32 -10.47 -1.05
N VAL A 190 6.97 -10.77 0.07
CA VAL A 190 8.04 -9.93 0.61
C VAL A 190 9.32 -10.19 -0.17
N ARG A 191 9.59 -9.35 -1.17
CA ARG A 191 10.68 -9.51 -2.15
C ARG A 191 11.97 -8.80 -1.73
N LYS A 192 11.89 -7.82 -0.84
CA LYS A 192 13.06 -7.12 -0.33
C LYS A 192 12.91 -6.72 1.13
N VAL A 193 13.96 -7.00 1.90
CA VAL A 193 14.17 -6.50 3.25
C VAL A 193 15.62 -6.06 3.37
N ARG A 194 15.86 -4.77 3.64
CA ARG A 194 17.22 -4.21 3.72
C ARG A 194 17.92 -4.51 5.05
N ASN A 195 17.18 -4.39 6.16
CA ASN A 195 17.74 -4.56 7.51
C ASN A 195 17.08 -5.79 8.16
N LYS A 196 17.86 -6.64 8.80
CA LYS A 196 17.32 -7.85 9.46
C LYS A 196 16.35 -7.53 10.60
N VAL A 197 16.48 -6.34 11.20
CA VAL A 197 15.58 -5.93 12.31
C VAL A 197 14.14 -5.66 11.86
N ILE A 198 13.92 -5.41 10.56
CA ILE A 198 12.58 -5.14 10.01
C ILE A 198 11.92 -6.40 9.41
N GLY A 199 12.62 -7.55 9.42
CA GLY A 199 12.05 -8.84 9.05
C GLY A 199 12.90 -9.63 8.05
N THR A 200 12.24 -10.55 7.36
CA THR A 200 12.83 -11.45 6.36
C THR A 200 11.97 -11.47 5.09
N THR A 201 12.59 -11.82 3.96
CA THR A 201 11.86 -12.11 2.73
C THR A 201 11.08 -13.41 2.85
N GLY A 202 9.98 -13.53 2.12
CA GLY A 202 9.11 -14.70 2.15
C GLY A 202 7.74 -14.41 1.54
N ASP A 203 6.93 -15.45 1.44
CA ASP A 203 5.57 -15.37 0.90
C ASP A 203 4.56 -15.69 2.02
N ALA A 204 3.44 -14.97 1.99
CA ALA A 204 2.27 -15.26 2.81
C ALA A 204 1.02 -15.24 1.92
N PHE A 205 -0.01 -15.94 2.35
CA PHE A 205 -1.27 -16.05 1.61
C PHE A 205 -2.42 -15.56 2.48
N LEU A 206 -3.29 -14.77 1.88
CA LEU A 206 -4.52 -14.28 2.50
C LEU A 206 -5.70 -14.71 1.64
N SER A 207 -6.84 -15.03 2.27
CA SER A 207 -8.11 -15.13 1.57
C SER A 207 -8.71 -13.74 1.42
N TYR A 208 -9.32 -13.46 0.28
CA TYR A 208 -9.97 -12.19 -0.04
C TYR A 208 -11.45 -12.41 -0.35
N ASP A 209 -12.29 -11.96 0.57
CA ASP A 209 -13.72 -11.88 0.35
C ASP A 209 -14.02 -10.70 -0.59
N ARG A 210 -14.47 -11.02 -1.80
CA ARG A 210 -14.79 -10.02 -2.84
C ARG A 210 -15.98 -9.15 -2.49
N ILE A 211 -16.89 -9.63 -1.65
CA ILE A 211 -18.11 -8.94 -1.25
C ILE A 211 -17.78 -7.91 -0.17
N THR A 212 -17.11 -8.34 0.90
CA THR A 212 -16.81 -7.45 2.04
C THR A 212 -15.51 -6.67 1.85
N GLY A 213 -14.64 -7.10 0.94
CA GLY A 213 -13.30 -6.54 0.75
C GLY A 213 -12.34 -6.88 1.90
N VAL A 214 -12.70 -7.84 2.76
CA VAL A 214 -11.89 -8.27 3.90
C VAL A 214 -10.81 -9.25 3.44
N TYR A 215 -9.62 -9.10 4.02
CA TYR A 215 -8.56 -10.10 3.95
C TYR A 215 -8.50 -10.88 5.26
N THR A 216 -8.45 -12.20 5.18
CA THR A 216 -8.27 -13.09 6.34
C THR A 216 -7.05 -13.97 6.14
N ASP A 217 -6.43 -14.37 7.26
CA ASP A 217 -5.38 -15.39 7.22
C ASP A 217 -5.98 -16.69 6.65
N VAL A 218 -5.21 -17.39 5.82
CA VAL A 218 -5.59 -18.73 5.37
C VAL A 218 -5.15 -19.68 6.50
N ASP A 219 -6.10 -20.36 7.13
CA ASP A 219 -5.77 -21.31 8.19
C ASP A 219 -4.79 -22.37 7.64
N GLU A 220 -3.63 -22.53 8.29
CA GLU A 220 -2.66 -23.59 7.99
C GLU A 220 -3.20 -24.95 8.46
N THR A 221 -4.33 -25.39 7.92
CA THR A 221 -4.83 -26.76 8.11
C THR A 221 -4.92 -27.44 6.77
N SER A 222 -3.75 -27.85 6.22
CA SER A 222 -3.59 -28.96 5.27
C SER A 222 -2.10 -29.09 4.89
N GLY A 223 -1.32 -29.80 5.69
CA GLY A 223 0.09 -30.09 5.38
C GLY A 223 0.83 -30.78 6.52
N LYS A 224 0.39 -32.00 6.86
CA LYS A 224 1.27 -33.01 7.47
C LYS A 224 1.70 -33.97 6.39
#